data_AF-A0A656JZ14-F1
#
_entry.id   AF-A0A656JZ14-F1
#
_cell.length_a   1.000
_cell.length_b   1.000
_cell.length_c   1.000
_cell.angle_alpha   90.00
_cell.angle_beta   90.00
_cell.angle_gamma   90.00
#
_symmetry.space_group_name_H-M   'P 1'
#
loop_
_entity.id
_entity.type
_entity.pdbx_description
1 polymer ?
#
loop_
_entity_poly.entity_id
_entity_poly.type
_entity_poly.pdbx_seq_one_letter_code
_entity_poly.pdbx_strand_id
1 'polypeptide(L)'
;MLMNIAKDERIVERFRKIDIVRLRDKLVEQLCVEAGGPCRYTGDSMAESHKGQNLTPSDFNALVENLIAAMDTENVPVPAQNRLIARLAPMRGEVLGK
;
A
#
# COMPACT_ATOMS: atom_id res chain seq x y z
N MET A 1 8.74 -2.13 -2.98
CA MET A 1 7.55 -1.25 -3.11
C MET A 1 7.96 0.22 -2.99
N LEU A 2 8.44 0.69 -1.82
CA LEU A 2 8.81 2.11 -1.64
C LEU A 2 9.84 2.63 -2.66
N MET A 3 10.81 1.78 -3.03
CA MET A 3 11.78 2.13 -4.09
C MET A 3 11.15 2.24 -5.48
N ASN A 4 10.07 1.51 -5.76
CA ASN A 4 9.34 1.61 -7.03
C ASN A 4 8.52 2.91 -7.04
N ILE A 5 7.84 3.22 -5.93
CA ILE A 5 7.11 4.48 -5.74
C ILE A 5 8.02 5.69 -5.91
N ALA A 6 9.24 5.64 -5.36
CA ALA A 6 10.23 6.72 -5.51
C ALA A 6 10.64 7.01 -6.97
N LYS A 7 10.37 6.07 -7.88
CA LYS A 7 10.66 6.17 -9.32
C LYS A 7 9.38 6.32 -10.17
N ASP A 8 8.20 6.28 -9.56
CA ASP A 8 6.92 6.35 -10.26
C ASP A 8 6.41 7.79 -10.31
N GLU A 9 6.64 8.45 -11.44
CA GLU A 9 6.24 9.85 -11.67
C GLU A 9 4.73 10.09 -11.49
N ARG A 10 3.90 9.05 -11.60
CA ARG A 10 2.44 9.18 -11.42
C ARG A 10 2.06 9.50 -9.98
N ILE A 11 2.82 9.01 -9.00
CA ILE A 11 2.43 9.06 -7.59
C ILE A 11 3.52 9.56 -6.64
N VAL A 12 4.79 9.66 -7.05
CA VAL A 12 5.92 10.05 -6.17
C VAL A 12 5.66 11.36 -5.41
N GLU A 13 5.01 12.33 -6.05
CA GLU A 13 4.68 13.62 -5.45
C GLU A 13 3.70 13.50 -4.26
N ARG A 14 2.85 12.47 -4.23
CA ARG A 14 1.95 12.18 -3.10
C ARG A 14 2.73 11.85 -1.82
N PHE A 15 3.96 11.36 -1.95
CA PHE A 15 4.79 10.88 -0.84
C PHE A 15 5.84 11.89 -0.37
N ARG A 16 5.98 13.03 -1.04
CA ARG A 16 7.10 14.00 -0.83
C ARG A 16 7.20 14.54 0.60
N LYS A 17 6.07 14.64 1.31
CA LYS A 17 5.99 15.19 2.68
C LYS A 17 5.74 14.12 3.75
N ILE A 18 5.81 12.84 3.37
CA ILE A 18 5.55 11.73 4.28
C ILE A 18 6.84 11.37 5.02
N ASP A 19 6.72 11.09 6.33
CA ASP A 19 7.76 10.39 7.06
C ASP A 19 7.88 8.96 6.52
N ILE A 20 8.91 8.75 5.70
CA ILE A 20 9.12 7.49 4.99
C ILE A 20 9.46 6.33 5.93
N VAL A 21 10.05 6.61 7.09
CA VAL A 21 10.38 5.59 8.09
C VAL A 21 9.09 5.12 8.74
N ARG A 22 8.26 6.05 9.20
CA ARG A 22 6.94 5.72 9.76
C ARG A 22 6.08 4.98 8.72
N LEU A 23 6.05 5.44 7.47
CA LEU A 23 5.30 4.78 6.40
C LEU A 23 5.76 3.34 6.19
N ARG A 24 7.07 3.10 6.12
CA ARG A 24 7.64 1.76 6.01
C ARG A 24 7.15 0.87 7.16
N ASP A 25 7.25 1.34 8.39
CA ASP A 25 6.90 0.55 9.57
C ASP A 25 5.41 0.19 9.56
N LYS A 26 4.53 1.15 9.22
CA LYS A 26 3.09 0.89 9.11
C LYS A 26 2.75 -0.06 7.96
N LEU A 27 3.42 0.04 6.82
CA LEU A 27 3.24 -0.90 5.70
C LEU A 27 3.68 -2.32 6.08
N VAL A 28 4.79 -2.49 6.80
CA VAL A 28 5.25 -3.80 7.28
C VAL A 28 4.22 -4.41 8.22
N GLU A 29 3.71 -3.65 9.19
CA GLU A 29 2.65 -4.10 10.09
C GLU A 29 1.38 -4.49 9.33
N GLN A 30 0.91 -3.63 8.42
CA GLN A 30 -0.29 -3.86 7.63
C GLN A 30 -0.15 -5.13 6.79
N LEU A 31 0.93 -5.27 6.01
CA LEU A 31 1.14 -6.45 5.17
C LEU A 31 1.31 -7.72 6.00
N CYS A 32 1.92 -7.66 7.19
CA CYS A 32 2.02 -8.79 8.09
C CYS A 32 0.64 -9.25 8.59
N VAL A 33 -0.20 -8.32 9.07
CA VAL A 33 -1.59 -8.61 9.46
C VAL A 33 -2.37 -9.18 8.28
N GLU A 34 -2.22 -8.56 7.10
CA GLU A 34 -2.92 -8.99 5.90
C GLU A 34 -2.38 -10.30 5.30
N ALA A 35 -1.18 -10.73 5.68
CA ALA A 35 -0.68 -12.05 5.35
C ALA A 35 -1.13 -13.13 6.36
N GLY A 36 -1.83 -12.75 7.44
CA GLY A 36 -2.19 -13.65 8.54
C GLY A 36 -1.06 -13.89 9.54
N GLY A 37 -0.05 -13.02 9.56
CA GLY A 37 1.04 -13.07 10.53
C GLY A 37 0.62 -12.59 11.93
N PRO A 38 1.50 -12.75 12.95
CA PRO A 38 1.19 -12.44 14.35
C PRO A 38 1.29 -10.94 14.67
N CYS A 39 1.49 -10.08 13.67
CA CYS A 39 1.66 -8.64 13.90
C CYS A 39 0.34 -7.98 14.30
N ARG A 40 0.45 -6.78 14.85
CA ARG A 40 -0.67 -5.89 15.10
C ARG A 40 -0.42 -4.59 14.36
N TYR A 41 -1.40 -4.16 13.58
CA TYR A 41 -1.38 -2.84 12.98
C TYR A 41 -1.66 -1.79 14.06
N THR A 42 -0.78 -0.80 14.15
CA THR A 42 -0.83 0.24 15.20
C THR A 42 -1.00 1.66 14.63
N GLY A 43 -1.24 1.77 13.33
CA GLY A 43 -1.53 3.04 12.67
C GLY A 43 -3.01 3.44 12.75
N ASP A 44 -3.31 4.60 12.17
CA ASP A 44 -4.67 5.08 11.99
C ASP A 44 -5.42 4.19 10.99
N SER A 45 -6.76 4.21 11.02
CA SER A 45 -7.57 3.49 10.02
C SER A 45 -7.22 3.93 8.60
N MET A 46 -7.53 3.11 7.58
CA MET A 46 -7.27 3.51 6.20
C MET A 46 -8.05 4.78 5.84
N ALA A 47 -9.28 4.92 6.34
CA ALA A 47 -10.08 6.12 6.13
C ALA A 47 -9.42 7.39 6.73
N GLU A 48 -8.95 7.35 7.98
CA GLU A 48 -8.31 8.52 8.60
C GLU A 48 -6.92 8.80 8.00
N SER A 49 -6.16 7.75 7.69
CA SER A 49 -4.83 7.90 7.06
C SER A 49 -4.88 8.62 5.71
N HIS A 50 -5.94 8.43 4.93
CA HIS A 50 -6.08 8.96 3.57
C HIS A 50 -7.06 10.12 3.44
N LYS A 51 -7.64 10.57 4.55
CA LYS A 51 -8.62 11.65 4.61
C LYS A 51 -8.09 12.94 4.01
N GLY A 52 -8.88 13.55 3.12
CA GLY A 52 -8.55 14.83 2.49
C GLY A 52 -7.42 14.79 1.47
N GLN A 53 -6.88 13.61 1.13
CA GLN A 53 -5.80 13.48 0.14
C GLN A 53 -6.29 13.56 -1.32
N ASN A 54 -7.61 13.50 -1.56
CA ASN A 54 -8.24 13.53 -2.89
C ASN A 54 -7.58 12.54 -3.86
N LEU A 55 -7.41 11.30 -3.41
CA LEU A 55 -6.81 10.23 -4.19
C LEU A 55 -7.78 9.79 -5.29
N THR A 56 -7.23 9.54 -6.48
CA THR A 56 -7.98 9.02 -7.61
C THR A 56 -7.87 7.50 -7.71
N PRO A 57 -8.78 6.84 -8.45
CA PRO A 57 -8.59 5.44 -8.85
C PRO A 57 -7.22 5.16 -9.48
N SER A 58 -6.68 6.12 -10.24
CA SER A 58 -5.38 5.99 -10.90
C SER A 58 -4.23 5.97 -9.88
N ASP A 59 -4.27 6.86 -8.88
CA ASP A 59 -3.27 6.88 -7.79
C ASP A 59 -3.23 5.52 -7.06
N PHE A 60 -4.41 4.97 -6.74
CA PHE A 60 -4.53 3.68 -6.07
C PHE A 60 -3.99 2.53 -6.94
N ASN A 61 -4.37 2.49 -8.22
CA ASN A 61 -3.91 1.44 -9.13
C ASN A 61 -2.39 1.48 -9.32
N ALA A 62 -1.81 2.68 -9.47
CA ALA A 62 -0.36 2.83 -9.54
C ALA A 62 0.32 2.28 -8.28
N LEU A 63 -0.22 2.52 -7.09
CA LEU A 63 0.31 1.93 -5.85
C LEU A 63 0.26 0.40 -5.85
N VAL A 64 -0.84 -0.19 -6.31
CA VAL A 64 -1.00 -1.65 -6.42
C VAL A 64 0.02 -2.24 -7.42
N GLU A 65 0.23 -1.60 -8.57
CA GLU A 65 1.25 -2.00 -9.54
C GLU A 65 2.67 -1.97 -8.92
N ASN A 66 2.99 -0.94 -8.12
CA ASN A 66 4.27 -0.84 -7.42
C ASN A 66 4.46 -1.94 -6.37
N LEU A 67 3.38 -2.42 -5.75
CA LEU A 67 3.39 -3.56 -4.85
C LEU A 67 3.61 -4.87 -5.61
N ILE A 68 2.90 -5.09 -6.73
CA ILE A 68 3.08 -6.26 -7.61
C ILE A 68 4.53 -6.34 -8.09
N ALA A 69 5.07 -5.27 -8.66
CA ALA A 69 6.46 -5.24 -9.13
C ALA A 69 7.48 -5.54 -8.02
N ALA A 70 7.17 -5.15 -6.77
CA ALA A 70 8.02 -5.48 -5.63
C ALA A 70 7.95 -6.98 -5.30
N MET A 71 6.76 -7.57 -5.29
CA MET A 71 6.59 -9.01 -5.07
C MET A 71 7.24 -9.85 -6.18
N ASP A 72 7.17 -9.38 -7.44
CA ASP A 72 7.86 -10.01 -8.57
C ASP A 72 9.37 -10.00 -8.38
N THR A 73 9.94 -8.87 -7.96
CA THR A 73 11.38 -8.74 -7.67
C THR A 73 11.83 -9.72 -6.58
N GLU A 74 10.99 -9.94 -5.57
CA GLU A 74 11.23 -10.90 -4.48
C GLU A 74 10.82 -12.34 -4.84
N ASN A 75 10.45 -12.61 -6.10
CA ASN A 75 10.05 -13.92 -6.62
C ASN A 75 8.88 -14.56 -5.84
N VAL A 76 7.95 -13.74 -5.34
CA VAL A 76 6.73 -14.25 -4.70
C VAL A 76 5.85 -14.88 -5.78
N PRO A 77 5.39 -16.14 -5.62
CA PRO A 77 4.55 -16.78 -6.63
C PRO A 77 3.26 -16.00 -6.90
N VAL A 78 2.88 -15.84 -8.16
CA VAL A 78 1.65 -15.13 -8.58
C VAL A 78 0.39 -15.54 -7.80
N PRO A 79 0.14 -16.85 -7.51
CA PRO A 79 -1.00 -17.23 -6.70
C PRO A 79 -0.96 -16.65 -5.27
N ALA A 80 0.22 -16.49 -4.68
CA ALA A 80 0.38 -15.87 -3.36
C ALA A 80 0.18 -14.34 -3.44
N GLN A 81 0.70 -13.70 -4.49
CA GLN A 81 0.46 -12.26 -4.74
C GLN A 81 -1.03 -11.96 -4.82
N ASN A 82 -1.76 -12.72 -5.63
CA ASN A 82 -3.20 -12.55 -5.82
C ASN A 82 -3.99 -12.72 -4.51
N ARG A 83 -3.59 -13.67 -3.65
CA ARG A 83 -4.22 -13.85 -2.33
C ARG A 83 -4.01 -12.64 -1.42
N LEU A 84 -2.80 -12.07 -1.40
CA LEU A 84 -2.51 -10.87 -0.60
C LEU A 84 -3.28 -9.65 -1.13
N ILE A 85 -3.28 -9.44 -2.45
CA ILE A 85 -4.01 -8.34 -3.09
C ILE A 85 -5.51 -8.45 -2.83
N ALA A 86 -6.09 -9.66 -2.91
CA ALA A 86 -7.50 -9.89 -2.62
C ALA A 86 -7.87 -9.51 -1.17
N ARG A 87 -6.96 -9.71 -0.21
CA ARG A 87 -7.14 -9.30 1.18
C ARG A 87 -7.04 -7.77 1.36
N LEU A 88 -6.19 -7.11 0.59
CA LEU A 88 -6.04 -5.64 0.63
C LEU A 88 -7.17 -4.90 -0.12
N ALA A 89 -7.77 -5.52 -1.14
CA ALA A 89 -8.74 -4.88 -2.03
C ALA A 89 -9.94 -4.21 -1.33
N PRO A 90 -10.53 -4.77 -0.24
CA PRO A 90 -11.64 -4.12 0.48
C PRO A 90 -11.31 -2.73 1.02
N MET A 91 -10.05 -2.45 1.35
CA MET A 91 -9.59 -1.15 1.89
C MET A 91 -9.69 -0.02 0.87
N ARG A 92 -9.83 -0.34 -0.43
CA ARG A 92 -9.87 0.65 -1.51
C ARG A 92 -10.93 1.73 -1.29
N GLY A 93 -12.11 1.35 -0.76
CA GLY A 93 -13.18 2.29 -0.47
C GLY A 93 -12.84 3.29 0.62
N GLU A 94 -12.03 2.88 1.60
CA GLU A 94 -11.55 3.75 2.68
C GLU A 94 -10.46 4.70 2.18
N VAL A 95 -9.57 4.22 1.30
CA VAL A 95 -8.45 5.01 0.76
C VAL A 95 -8.91 6.12 -0.18
N LEU A 96 -9.87 5.87 -1.07
CA LEU A 96 -10.34 6.91 -2.01
C LEU A 96 -11.28 7.94 -1.39
N GLY A 97 -11.71 7.71 -0.14
CA GLY A 97 -12.87 8.37 0.42
C GLY A 97 -14.16 7.89 -0.23
N LYS A 98 -15.22 7.80 0.57
CA LYS A 98 -16.60 7.80 0.06
C LYS A 98 -17.11 9.22 0.04
#